data_AF-A0A7C6W2B3-F1
#
_entry.id   AF-A0A7C6W2B3-F1
#
_cell.length_a   1.000
_cell.length_b   1.000
_cell.length_c   1.000
_cell.angle_alpha   90.00
_cell.angle_beta   90.00
_cell.angle_gamma   90.00
#
_symmetry.space_group_name_H-M   'P 1'
#
loop_
_entity.id
_entity.type
_entity.pdbx_description
1 polymer ?
#
loop_
_entity_poly.entity_id
_entity_poly.type
_entity_poly.pdbx_seq_one_letter_code
_entity_poly.pdbx_strand_id
1 'polypeptide(L)'
;MRAQMQTLVKESSLLNIFKKQSFSENKLTLAVISLFPMIFVTKTIEAAFVFGLVVLILLIITSLLTKALGKVIEKPLQLLVAMVVLITLSTITKMLLEAFIPNLTNDFGIYVIMLGVGPLLYLNVFHANENNLKVSVLESLGTGIGVIITLVIVALFREVLGSGVITIGKYLPIAKTTIDLGFSKYAITNLLQPYGALIIFGLLLSVYVLIKQRKEVELV
;
A
#
# COMPACT_ATOMS: atom_id res chain seq x y z
N MET A 1 11.79 -1.96 36.50
CA MET A 1 11.00 -1.45 35.36
C MET A 1 11.49 -1.90 33.99
N ARG A 2 12.79 -1.81 33.62
CA ARG A 2 13.28 -2.26 32.29
C ARG A 2 13.24 -3.78 32.07
N ALA A 3 13.40 -4.59 33.13
CA ALA A 3 13.34 -6.06 33.03
C ALA A 3 11.90 -6.61 32.86
N GLN A 4 10.90 -5.98 33.48
CA GLN A 4 9.48 -6.36 33.34
C GLN A 4 8.86 -5.93 32.01
N MET A 5 9.47 -4.95 31.32
CA MET A 5 9.04 -4.53 29.98
C MET A 5 9.53 -5.48 28.88
N GLN A 6 10.61 -6.23 29.12
CA GLN A 6 11.15 -7.22 28.18
C GLN A 6 10.41 -8.57 28.24
N THR A 7 9.76 -8.89 29.36
CA THR A 7 8.99 -10.14 29.50
C THR A 7 7.59 -10.05 28.86
N LEU A 8 6.96 -8.87 28.80
CA LEU A 8 5.66 -8.68 28.14
C LEU A 8 5.73 -8.68 26.59
N VAL A 9 6.91 -8.55 26.01
CA VAL A 9 7.15 -8.60 24.56
C VAL A 9 7.37 -10.04 24.07
N LYS A 10 7.69 -10.99 24.96
CA LYS A 10 8.12 -12.34 24.57
C LYS A 10 6.97 -13.31 24.29
N GLU A 11 5.72 -12.94 24.60
CA GLU A 11 4.57 -13.88 24.51
C GLU A 11 3.28 -13.28 23.95
N SER A 12 3.32 -12.08 23.34
CA SER A 12 2.18 -11.58 22.56
C SER A 12 2.33 -12.03 21.11
N SER A 13 1.79 -13.24 20.85
CA SER A 13 1.68 -13.93 19.55
C SER A 13 1.93 -13.03 18.34
N LEU A 14 2.83 -13.44 17.44
CA LEU A 14 3.10 -12.73 16.17
C LEU A 14 1.81 -12.40 15.41
N LEU A 15 0.79 -13.27 15.50
CA LEU A 15 -0.55 -13.03 14.94
C LEU A 15 -1.29 -11.87 15.59
N ASN A 16 -1.07 -11.61 16.87
CA ASN A 16 -1.58 -10.43 17.58
C ASN A 16 -0.86 -9.15 17.15
N ILE A 17 0.42 -9.20 16.76
CA ILE A 17 1.12 -8.04 16.18
C ILE A 17 0.58 -7.74 14.77
N PHE A 18 0.41 -8.76 13.94
CA PHE A 18 -0.27 -8.66 12.64
C PHE A 18 -1.71 -8.14 12.76
N LYS A 19 -2.51 -8.66 13.70
CA LYS A 19 -3.88 -8.18 13.96
C LYS A 19 -3.90 -6.77 14.55
N LYS A 20 -2.99 -6.43 15.46
CA LYS A 20 -2.91 -5.12 16.12
C LYS A 20 -2.40 -4.02 15.19
N GLN A 21 -1.64 -4.36 14.16
CA GLN A 21 -1.30 -3.42 13.09
C GLN A 21 -2.54 -2.96 12.32
N SER A 22 -3.58 -3.79 12.23
CA SER A 22 -4.73 -3.54 11.37
C SER A 22 -5.85 -2.69 12.00
N PHE A 23 -5.94 -2.54 13.33
CA PHE A 23 -7.17 -2.04 13.96
C PHE A 23 -6.97 -1.12 15.17
N SER A 24 -6.51 0.12 14.96
CA SER A 24 -6.82 1.22 15.89
C SER A 24 -7.37 2.42 15.12
N GLU A 25 -8.30 3.17 15.72
CA GLU A 25 -9.05 4.21 15.02
C GLU A 25 -8.15 5.34 14.50
N ASN A 26 -7.17 5.76 15.31
CA ASN A 26 -6.15 6.72 14.89
C ASN A 26 -5.29 6.20 13.72
N LYS A 27 -5.11 4.87 13.60
CA LYS A 27 -4.34 4.25 12.52
C LYS A 27 -5.14 4.12 11.22
N LEU A 28 -6.48 4.02 11.28
CA LEU A 28 -7.32 4.01 10.07
C LEU A 28 -7.20 5.34 9.31
N THR A 29 -7.29 6.46 10.01
CA THR A 29 -7.14 7.80 9.40
C THR A 29 -5.74 7.99 8.79
N LEU A 30 -4.69 7.54 9.50
CA LEU A 30 -3.32 7.57 8.98
C LEU A 30 -3.15 6.66 7.75
N ALA A 31 -3.77 5.48 7.74
CA ALA A 31 -3.72 4.54 6.61
C ALA A 31 -4.42 5.12 5.37
N VAL A 32 -5.57 5.79 5.55
CA VAL A 32 -6.32 6.46 4.47
C VAL A 32 -5.47 7.56 3.83
N ILE A 33 -4.84 8.43 4.63
CA ILE A 33 -3.94 9.49 4.15
C ILE A 33 -2.75 8.90 3.39
N SER A 34 -2.23 7.78 3.90
CA SER A 34 -1.06 7.10 3.34
C SER A 34 -1.32 6.46 1.97
N LEU A 35 -2.55 5.99 1.71
CA LEU A 35 -2.93 5.32 0.46
C LEU A 35 -3.30 6.28 -0.67
N PHE A 36 -3.54 7.56 -0.38
CA PHE A 36 -4.02 8.56 -1.35
C PHE A 36 -3.24 8.61 -2.69
N PRO A 37 -1.89 8.61 -2.73
CA PRO A 37 -1.19 8.62 -4.03
C PRO A 37 -1.32 7.28 -4.78
N MET A 38 -1.58 6.18 -4.07
CA MET A 38 -1.59 4.83 -4.62
C MET A 38 -2.94 4.47 -5.23
N ILE A 39 -4.04 5.03 -4.74
CA ILE A 39 -5.36 4.72 -5.31
C ILE A 39 -5.50 5.18 -6.76
N PHE A 40 -4.68 6.11 -7.24
CA PHE A 40 -4.76 6.59 -8.63
C PHE A 40 -4.29 5.56 -9.66
N VAL A 41 -3.44 4.61 -9.28
CA VAL A 41 -2.98 3.52 -10.17
C VAL A 41 -3.96 2.35 -10.31
N THR A 42 -5.14 2.45 -9.68
CA THR A 42 -6.15 1.38 -9.67
C THR A 42 -7.11 1.40 -10.88
N LYS A 43 -6.64 1.85 -12.05
CA LYS A 43 -7.49 1.86 -13.27
C LYS A 43 -7.85 0.45 -13.75
N THR A 44 -6.96 -0.51 -13.51
CA THR A 44 -7.10 -1.92 -13.86
C THR A 44 -6.56 -2.76 -12.70
N ILE A 45 -7.13 -3.94 -12.47
CA ILE A 45 -6.71 -4.92 -11.46
C ILE A 45 -5.25 -5.28 -11.65
N GLU A 46 -4.82 -5.50 -12.90
CA GLU A 46 -3.44 -5.86 -13.23
C GLU A 46 -2.45 -4.77 -12.80
N ALA A 47 -2.68 -3.51 -13.18
CA ALA A 47 -1.84 -2.40 -12.75
C ALA A 47 -1.80 -2.24 -11.22
N ALA A 48 -2.94 -2.38 -10.55
CA ALA A 48 -3.03 -2.28 -9.09
C ALA A 48 -2.23 -3.38 -8.38
N PHE A 49 -2.29 -4.61 -8.90
CA PHE A 49 -1.55 -5.74 -8.36
C PHE A 49 -0.03 -5.57 -8.55
N VAL A 50 0.41 -5.24 -9.77
CA VAL A 50 1.83 -5.02 -10.07
C VAL A 50 2.39 -3.86 -9.23
N PHE A 51 1.68 -2.74 -9.17
CA PHE A 51 2.10 -1.59 -8.37
C PHE A 51 2.12 -1.93 -6.87
N GLY A 52 1.15 -2.70 -6.37
CA GLY A 52 1.14 -3.17 -4.99
C GLY A 52 2.34 -4.06 -4.64
N LEU A 53 2.77 -4.94 -5.56
CA LEU A 53 3.99 -5.74 -5.39
C LEU A 53 5.25 -4.86 -5.34
N VAL A 54 5.31 -3.82 -6.18
CA VAL A 54 6.40 -2.84 -6.15
C VAL A 54 6.47 -2.18 -4.77
N VAL A 55 5.33 -1.74 -4.22
CA VAL A 55 5.26 -1.14 -2.88
C VAL A 55 5.71 -2.13 -1.79
N LEU A 56 5.26 -3.38 -1.85
CA LEU A 56 5.66 -4.42 -0.88
C LEU A 56 7.18 -4.61 -0.85
N ILE A 57 7.81 -4.75 -2.02
CA ILE A 57 9.27 -4.93 -2.15
C ILE A 57 10.00 -3.70 -1.60
N LEU A 58 9.55 -2.50 -1.97
CA LEU A 58 10.10 -1.24 -1.45
C LEU A 58 10.01 -1.16 0.07
N LEU A 59 8.88 -1.54 0.68
CA LEU A 59 8.69 -1.52 2.14
C LEU A 59 9.70 -2.43 2.86
N ILE A 60 9.97 -3.61 2.31
CA ILE A 60 10.92 -4.57 2.89
C ILE A 60 12.36 -4.07 2.75
N ILE A 61 12.75 -3.61 1.57
CA ILE A 61 14.12 -3.14 1.33
C ILE A 61 14.41 -1.90 2.19
N THR A 62 13.47 -0.98 2.27
CA THR A 62 13.64 0.27 3.02
C THR A 62 13.71 0.04 4.52
N SER A 63 12.89 -0.86 5.08
CA SER A 63 12.96 -1.18 6.51
C SER A 63 14.29 -1.84 6.90
N LEU A 64 14.84 -2.71 6.04
CA LEU A 64 16.17 -3.29 6.22
C LEU A 64 17.28 -2.25 6.12
N LEU A 65 17.26 -1.41 5.09
CA LEU A 65 18.32 -0.43 4.83
C LEU A 65 18.36 0.64 5.92
N THR A 66 17.21 1.18 6.29
CA THR A 66 17.14 2.25 7.30
C THR A 66 17.57 1.75 8.67
N LYS A 67 17.31 0.48 8.97
CA LYS A 67 17.76 -0.14 10.21
C LYS A 67 19.27 -0.37 10.25
N ALA A 68 19.88 -0.70 9.11
CA ALA A 68 21.34 -0.77 9.00
C ALA A 68 21.97 0.61 9.23
N LEU A 69 21.40 1.65 8.62
CA LEU A 69 21.87 3.04 8.72
C LEU A 69 21.61 3.67 10.10
N GLY A 70 20.50 3.30 10.74
CA GLY A 70 20.10 3.81 12.05
C GLY A 70 21.05 3.47 13.20
N LYS A 71 21.99 2.54 13.01
CA LYS A 71 23.07 2.28 13.98
C LYS A 71 24.17 3.35 13.98
N VAL A 72 24.31 4.07 12.87
CA VAL A 72 25.36 5.06 12.65
C VAL A 72 24.84 6.48 12.85
N ILE A 73 23.54 6.70 12.66
CA ILE A 73 22.93 8.03 12.60
C ILE A 73 22.25 8.37 13.93
N GLU A 74 22.43 9.61 14.39
CA GLU A 74 21.74 10.12 15.58
C GLU A 74 20.23 10.29 15.34
N LYS A 75 19.43 10.00 16.38
CA LYS A 75 17.95 9.99 16.34
C LYS A 75 17.29 11.21 15.67
N PRO A 76 17.71 12.47 15.88
CA PRO A 76 17.01 13.62 15.28
C PRO A 76 17.14 13.67 13.74
N LEU A 77 18.20 13.10 13.15
CA LEU A 77 18.47 13.15 11.71
C LEU A 77 18.00 11.89 10.97
N GLN A 78 17.71 10.81 11.69
CA GLN A 78 17.40 9.50 11.12
C GLN A 78 16.19 9.52 10.18
N LEU A 79 15.17 10.32 10.51
CA LEU A 79 13.96 10.46 9.71
C LEU A 79 14.21 11.19 8.39
N LEU A 80 15.06 12.22 8.41
CA LEU A 80 15.46 12.94 7.20
C LEU A 80 16.27 12.03 6.28
N VAL A 81 17.22 11.28 6.83
CA VAL A 81 18.02 10.32 6.04
C VAL A 81 17.15 9.21 5.46
N ALA A 82 16.17 8.71 6.22
CA ALA A 82 15.21 7.73 5.73
C ALA A 82 14.44 8.22 4.50
N MET A 83 14.00 9.49 4.47
CA MET A 83 13.31 10.06 3.32
C MET A 83 14.22 10.14 2.08
N VAL A 84 15.50 10.50 2.25
CA VAL A 84 16.47 10.51 1.13
C VAL A 84 16.69 9.11 0.57
N VAL A 85 16.82 8.10 1.45
CA VAL A 85 16.92 6.69 1.05
C VAL A 85 15.67 6.24 0.29
N LEU A 86 14.49 6.66 0.73
CA LEU A 86 13.23 6.34 0.07
C LEU A 86 13.13 6.95 -1.33
N ILE A 87 13.48 8.22 -1.49
CA ILE A 87 13.46 8.93 -2.78
C ILE A 87 14.46 8.32 -3.77
N THR A 88 15.65 7.98 -3.30
CA THR A 88 16.66 7.34 -4.16
C THR A 88 16.21 5.96 -4.60
N LEU A 89 15.65 5.14 -3.69
CA LEU A 89 15.16 3.81 -4.02
C LEU A 89 13.92 3.84 -4.93
N SER A 90 13.01 4.79 -4.74
CA SER A 90 11.84 4.94 -5.63
C SER A 90 12.27 5.35 -7.04
N THR A 91 13.30 6.20 -7.15
CA THR A 91 13.88 6.59 -8.44
C THR A 91 14.52 5.40 -9.16
N ILE A 92 15.31 4.59 -8.45
CA ILE A 92 15.89 3.34 -8.99
C ILE A 92 14.77 2.41 -9.45
N THR A 93 13.72 2.24 -8.63
CA THR A 93 12.58 1.39 -8.96
C THR A 93 11.85 1.87 -10.21
N LYS A 94 11.67 3.19 -10.39
CA LYS A 94 11.11 3.74 -11.62
C LYS A 94 11.95 3.35 -12.83
N MET A 95 13.28 3.49 -12.76
CA MET A 95 14.17 3.13 -13.85
C MET A 95 14.11 1.63 -14.18
N LEU A 96 14.00 0.77 -13.16
CA LEU A 96 13.77 -0.67 -13.38
C LEU A 96 12.44 -0.93 -14.07
N LEU A 97 11.35 -0.30 -13.63
CA LEU A 97 10.04 -0.47 -14.27
C LEU A 97 10.02 0.06 -15.71
N GLU A 98 10.76 1.13 -16.01
CA GLU A 98 10.93 1.63 -17.37
C GLU A 98 11.61 0.60 -18.28
N ALA A 99 12.58 -0.16 -17.75
CA ALA A 99 13.28 -1.20 -18.49
C ALA A 99 12.45 -2.49 -18.69
N PHE A 100 11.70 -2.93 -17.68
CA PHE A 100 10.97 -4.22 -17.73
C PHE A 100 9.50 -4.10 -18.15
N ILE A 101 8.82 -3.01 -17.79
CA ILE A 101 7.37 -2.82 -18.01
C ILE A 101 7.10 -1.36 -18.43
N PRO A 102 7.58 -0.92 -19.61
CA PRO A 102 7.50 0.48 -20.04
C PRO A 102 6.06 0.99 -20.14
N ASN A 103 5.11 0.12 -20.49
CA ASN A 103 3.69 0.46 -20.57
C ASN A 103 3.12 0.93 -19.22
N LEU A 104 3.58 0.33 -18.10
CA LEU A 104 3.14 0.74 -16.76
C LEU A 104 3.77 2.07 -16.37
N THR A 105 5.04 2.28 -16.71
CA THR A 105 5.78 3.51 -16.40
C THR A 105 5.27 4.72 -17.20
N ASN A 106 4.83 4.52 -18.44
CA ASN A 106 4.19 5.58 -19.22
C ASN A 106 2.87 6.06 -18.59
N ASP A 107 2.05 5.13 -18.11
CA ASP A 107 0.76 5.45 -17.51
C ASP A 107 0.87 5.94 -16.05
N PHE A 108 1.85 5.42 -15.29
CA PHE A 108 1.90 5.60 -13.83
C PHE A 108 3.29 5.97 -13.26
N GLY A 109 4.27 6.30 -14.09
CA GLY A 109 5.65 6.55 -13.66
C GLY A 109 5.80 7.70 -12.66
N ILE A 110 4.92 8.70 -12.71
CA ILE A 110 4.90 9.78 -11.71
C ILE A 110 4.51 9.27 -10.33
N TYR A 111 3.58 8.31 -10.25
CA TYR A 111 3.13 7.74 -8.98
C TYR A 111 4.22 6.88 -8.33
N VAL A 112 5.10 6.25 -9.11
CA VAL A 112 6.26 5.51 -8.60
C VAL A 112 7.23 6.45 -7.86
N ILE A 113 7.51 7.64 -8.41
CA ILE A 113 8.35 8.64 -7.73
C ILE A 113 7.66 9.15 -6.46
N MET A 114 6.35 9.43 -6.55
CA MET A 114 5.56 9.91 -5.41
C MET A 114 5.54 8.90 -4.24
N LEU A 115 5.78 7.61 -4.47
CA LEU A 115 5.97 6.65 -3.37
C LEU A 115 7.13 7.04 -2.43
N GLY A 116 8.22 7.61 -2.98
CA GLY A 116 9.39 8.00 -2.19
C GLY A 116 9.12 9.10 -1.16
N VAL A 117 8.10 9.92 -1.40
CA VAL A 117 7.62 10.97 -0.49
C VAL A 117 6.33 10.58 0.25
N GLY A 118 5.87 9.34 0.05
CA GLY A 118 4.59 8.86 0.56
C GLY A 118 4.59 8.68 2.09
N PRO A 119 3.51 9.08 2.79
CA PRO A 119 3.42 8.93 4.24
C PRO A 119 3.51 7.46 4.70
N LEU A 120 3.02 6.52 3.87
CA LEU A 120 3.03 5.09 4.19
C LEU A 120 4.44 4.56 4.48
N LEU A 121 5.38 4.80 3.55
CA LEU A 121 6.72 4.25 3.64
C LEU A 121 7.48 4.88 4.82
N TYR A 122 7.27 6.18 5.04
CA TYR A 122 7.81 6.89 6.19
C TYR A 122 7.35 6.27 7.53
N LEU A 123 6.04 6.03 7.69
CA LEU A 123 5.50 5.41 8.91
C LEU A 123 6.04 4.00 9.14
N ASN A 124 6.22 3.22 8.07
CA ASN A 124 6.81 1.89 8.16
C ASN A 124 8.27 1.95 8.62
N VAL A 125 9.06 2.89 8.11
CA VAL A 125 10.47 3.08 8.50
C VAL A 125 10.58 3.56 9.96
N PHE A 126 9.68 4.44 10.39
CA PHE A 126 9.61 4.86 11.79
C PHE A 126 9.39 3.65 12.72
N HIS A 127 8.40 2.80 12.43
CA HIS A 127 8.14 1.57 13.21
C HIS A 127 9.28 0.54 13.12
N ALA A 128 9.91 0.41 11.95
CA ALA A 128 11.04 -0.49 11.73
C ALA A 128 12.25 -0.18 12.63
N ASN A 129 12.47 1.12 12.91
CA ASN A 129 13.57 1.56 13.76
C ASN A 129 13.31 1.30 15.26
N GLU A 130 12.06 1.19 15.68
CA GLU A 130 11.70 0.88 17.07
C GLU A 130 11.77 -0.63 17.38
N ASN A 131 11.58 -1.48 16.36
CA ASN A 131 11.44 -2.93 16.51
C ASN A 131 12.69 -3.73 16.13
N ASN A 132 12.73 -5.04 16.44
CA ASN A 132 13.80 -5.97 16.03
C ASN A 132 13.78 -6.27 14.52
N LEU A 133 14.92 -6.68 13.92
CA LEU A 133 15.06 -6.78 12.45
C LEU A 133 14.03 -7.75 11.86
N LYS A 134 13.84 -8.90 12.49
CA LYS A 134 12.86 -9.91 12.11
C LYS A 134 11.41 -9.41 12.24
N VAL A 135 11.12 -8.64 13.29
CA VAL A 135 9.78 -8.09 13.54
C VAL A 135 9.46 -7.02 12.49
N SER A 136 10.41 -6.15 12.19
CA SER A 136 10.25 -5.09 11.19
C SER A 136 9.96 -5.62 9.79
N VAL A 137 10.62 -6.71 9.36
CA VAL A 137 10.33 -7.32 8.05
C VAL A 137 8.91 -7.90 8.01
N LEU A 138 8.47 -8.57 9.08
CA LEU A 138 7.11 -9.10 9.19
C LEU A 138 6.06 -7.98 9.18
N GLU A 139 6.33 -6.87 9.87
CA GLU A 139 5.47 -5.69 9.87
C GLU A 139 5.38 -5.02 8.49
N SER A 140 6.49 -4.91 7.76
CA SER A 140 6.52 -4.41 6.38
C SER A 140 5.76 -5.32 5.43
N LEU A 141 5.89 -6.65 5.60
CA LEU A 141 5.12 -7.64 4.83
C LEU A 141 3.62 -7.51 5.10
N GLY A 142 3.20 -7.46 6.36
CA GLY A 142 1.79 -7.30 6.72
C GLY A 142 1.18 -6.02 6.16
N THR A 143 1.91 -4.91 6.28
CA THR A 143 1.48 -3.62 5.75
C THR A 143 1.37 -3.66 4.22
N GLY A 144 2.37 -4.18 3.53
CA GLY A 144 2.36 -4.24 2.07
C GLY A 144 1.30 -5.19 1.49
N ILE A 145 1.04 -6.33 2.15
CA ILE A 145 -0.06 -7.23 1.76
C ILE A 145 -1.41 -6.51 1.92
N GLY A 146 -1.60 -5.77 3.01
CA GLY A 146 -2.81 -4.96 3.21
C GLY A 146 -3.02 -3.91 2.12
N VAL A 147 -1.94 -3.26 1.68
CA VAL A 147 -1.95 -2.31 0.55
C VAL A 147 -2.36 -3.01 -0.74
N ILE A 148 -1.75 -4.15 -1.08
CA ILE A 148 -2.10 -4.90 -2.30
C ILE A 148 -3.59 -5.25 -2.32
N ILE A 149 -4.11 -5.80 -1.22
CA ILE A 149 -5.52 -6.19 -1.11
C ILE A 149 -6.43 -4.97 -1.32
N THR A 150 -6.10 -3.85 -0.67
CA THR A 150 -6.91 -2.63 -0.78
C THR A 150 -6.91 -2.07 -2.19
N LEU A 151 -5.74 -2.02 -2.85
CA LEU A 151 -5.63 -1.54 -4.23
C LEU A 151 -6.37 -2.44 -5.22
N VAL A 152 -6.29 -3.76 -5.04
CA VAL A 152 -6.99 -4.72 -5.90
C VAL A 152 -8.51 -4.61 -5.74
N ILE A 153 -9.02 -4.47 -4.51
CA ILE A 153 -10.45 -4.28 -4.27
C ILE A 153 -10.94 -3.00 -4.95
N VAL A 154 -10.24 -1.87 -4.75
CA VAL A 154 -10.59 -0.60 -5.39
C VAL A 154 -10.55 -0.73 -6.91
N ALA A 155 -9.51 -1.36 -7.46
CA ALA A 155 -9.37 -1.58 -8.90
C ALA A 155 -10.50 -2.44 -9.48
N LEU A 156 -10.94 -3.47 -8.76
CA LEU A 156 -12.04 -4.34 -9.18
C LEU A 156 -13.34 -3.54 -9.36
N PHE A 157 -13.73 -2.74 -8.35
CA PHE A 157 -14.92 -1.90 -8.47
C PHE A 157 -14.77 -0.86 -9.59
N ARG A 158 -13.58 -0.27 -9.74
CA ARG A 158 -13.31 0.74 -10.77
C ARG A 158 -13.32 0.18 -12.19
N GLU A 159 -12.76 -1.00 -12.39
CA GLU A 159 -12.66 -1.63 -13.70
C GLU A 159 -14.04 -2.13 -14.16
N VAL A 160 -14.79 -2.77 -13.25
CA VAL A 160 -16.16 -3.24 -13.51
C VAL A 160 -17.11 -2.07 -13.79
N LEU A 161 -17.13 -1.04 -12.94
CA LEU A 161 -18.06 0.10 -13.10
C LEU A 161 -17.62 1.12 -14.15
N GLY A 162 -16.31 1.27 -14.35
CA GLY A 162 -15.73 2.29 -15.22
C GLY A 162 -15.57 1.84 -16.67
N SER A 163 -15.29 0.57 -16.92
CA SER A 163 -15.07 0.04 -18.27
C SER A 163 -16.04 -1.07 -18.68
N GLY A 164 -16.68 -1.74 -17.72
CA GLY A 164 -17.57 -2.88 -17.99
C GLY A 164 -16.85 -4.13 -18.49
N VAL A 165 -15.52 -4.10 -18.57
CA VAL A 165 -14.64 -5.17 -19.04
C VAL A 165 -13.57 -5.45 -17.98
N ILE A 166 -13.15 -6.70 -17.84
CA ILE A 166 -11.94 -7.04 -17.09
C ILE A 166 -10.82 -7.27 -18.10
N THR A 167 -9.78 -6.45 -18.04
CA THR A 167 -8.64 -6.53 -18.94
C THR A 167 -7.50 -7.27 -18.26
N ILE A 168 -7.07 -8.38 -18.87
CA ILE A 168 -5.90 -9.14 -18.43
C ILE A 168 -4.87 -9.13 -19.58
N GLY A 169 -3.62 -8.79 -19.26
CA GLY A 169 -2.51 -8.78 -20.21
C GLY A 169 -2.28 -7.42 -20.90
N LYS A 170 -2.63 -6.31 -20.24
CA LYS A 170 -2.29 -4.96 -20.73
C LYS A 170 -0.84 -4.59 -20.37
N TYR A 171 -0.35 -5.04 -19.23
CA TYR A 171 0.96 -4.63 -18.71
C TYR A 171 1.97 -5.78 -18.65
N LEU A 172 1.53 -7.00 -18.31
CA LEU A 172 2.34 -8.20 -18.42
C LEU A 172 2.28 -8.76 -19.86
N PRO A 173 3.36 -9.38 -20.35
CA PRO A 173 3.42 -10.06 -21.64
C PRO A 173 2.67 -11.41 -21.60
N ILE A 174 1.39 -11.36 -21.22
CA ILE A 174 0.46 -12.49 -21.23
C ILE A 174 -0.58 -12.18 -22.29
N ALA A 175 -1.10 -13.21 -22.99
CA ALA A 175 -2.09 -13.04 -24.06
C ALA A 175 -3.22 -12.08 -23.61
N LYS A 176 -3.45 -11.02 -24.38
CA LYS A 176 -4.45 -9.99 -24.06
C LYS A 176 -5.84 -10.60 -24.13
N THR A 177 -6.42 -10.92 -22.98
CA THR A 177 -7.79 -11.41 -22.87
C THR A 177 -8.64 -10.33 -22.21
N THR A 178 -9.55 -9.75 -22.98
CA THR A 178 -10.59 -8.85 -22.46
C THR A 178 -11.85 -9.67 -22.24
N ILE A 179 -12.29 -9.79 -21.00
CA ILE A 179 -13.56 -10.42 -20.66
C ILE A 179 -14.60 -9.29 -20.61
N ASP A 180 -15.48 -9.24 -21.61
CA ASP A 180 -16.64 -8.35 -21.59
C ASP A 180 -17.73 -8.94 -20.71
N LEU A 181 -18.10 -8.19 -19.66
CA LEU A 181 -19.13 -8.59 -18.72
C LEU A 181 -20.54 -8.21 -19.22
N GLY A 182 -20.66 -7.63 -20.41
CA GLY A 182 -21.93 -7.19 -21.00
C GLY A 182 -22.42 -5.84 -20.46
N PHE A 183 -21.63 -5.20 -19.59
CA PHE A 183 -21.92 -3.89 -18.99
C PHE A 183 -21.23 -2.73 -19.70
N SER A 184 -20.52 -2.98 -20.81
CA SER A 184 -19.81 -1.97 -21.60
C SER A 184 -20.69 -0.78 -22.03
N LYS A 185 -21.99 -1.01 -22.24
CA LYS A 185 -22.97 0.03 -22.60
C LYS A 185 -23.37 0.96 -21.43
N TYR A 186 -23.19 0.53 -20.19
CA TYR A 186 -23.48 1.31 -18.97
C TYR A 186 -22.20 1.77 -18.25
N ALA A 187 -21.04 1.56 -18.86
CA ALA A 187 -19.76 1.90 -18.29
C ALA A 187 -19.63 3.41 -18.08
N ILE A 188 -19.35 3.83 -16.84
CA ILE A 188 -19.09 5.23 -16.50
C ILE A 188 -17.59 5.47 -16.70
N THR A 189 -17.17 5.71 -17.95
CA THR A 189 -15.75 5.90 -18.31
C THR A 189 -15.05 7.00 -17.51
N ASN A 190 -15.81 8.01 -17.07
CA ASN A 190 -15.36 9.07 -16.17
C ASN A 190 -14.85 8.56 -14.81
N LEU A 191 -15.26 7.36 -14.38
CA LEU A 191 -14.84 6.75 -13.11
C LEU A 191 -13.38 6.22 -13.15
N LEU A 192 -12.83 6.05 -14.35
CA LEU A 192 -11.42 5.69 -14.55
C LEU A 192 -10.47 6.89 -14.34
N GLN A 193 -11.01 8.12 -14.27
CA GLN A 193 -10.22 9.30 -13.94
C GLN A 193 -9.83 9.33 -12.44
N PRO A 194 -8.84 10.14 -12.05
CA PRO A 194 -8.38 10.22 -10.66
C PRO A 194 -9.49 10.50 -9.63
N TYR A 195 -10.46 11.36 -9.96
CA TYR A 195 -11.59 11.66 -9.07
C TYR A 195 -12.52 10.46 -8.84
N GLY A 196 -12.67 9.56 -9.82
CA GLY A 196 -13.46 8.34 -9.66
C GLY A 196 -12.84 7.36 -8.68
N ALA A 197 -11.51 7.34 -8.57
CA ALA A 197 -10.80 6.56 -7.56
C ALA A 197 -11.17 7.00 -6.13
N LEU A 198 -11.27 8.31 -5.91
CA LEU A 198 -11.61 8.90 -4.62
C LEU A 198 -13.06 8.59 -4.21
N ILE A 199 -14.00 8.66 -5.16
CA ILE A 199 -15.41 8.36 -4.91
C ILE A 199 -15.58 6.89 -4.50
N ILE A 200 -15.01 5.95 -5.28
CA ILE A 200 -15.10 4.52 -4.95
C ILE A 200 -14.40 4.20 -3.63
N PHE A 201 -13.20 4.74 -3.42
CA PHE A 201 -12.47 4.54 -2.18
C PHE A 201 -13.23 5.09 -0.96
N GLY A 202 -13.84 6.27 -1.07
CA GLY A 202 -14.68 6.87 -0.04
C GLY A 202 -15.94 6.04 0.26
N LEU A 203 -16.61 5.52 -0.77
CA LEU A 203 -17.76 4.61 -0.60
C LEU A 203 -17.36 3.31 0.09
N LEU A 204 -16.26 2.69 -0.33
CA LEU A 204 -15.74 1.47 0.29
C LEU A 204 -15.35 1.71 1.76
N LEU A 205 -14.70 2.85 2.04
CA LEU A 205 -14.35 3.24 3.41
C LEU A 205 -15.60 3.47 4.26
N SER A 206 -16.63 4.12 3.71
CA SER A 206 -17.91 4.33 4.39
C SER A 206 -18.57 3.01 4.78
N VAL A 207 -18.66 2.06 3.84
CA VAL A 207 -19.20 0.72 4.11
C VAL A 207 -18.37 0.00 5.18
N TYR A 208 -17.05 0.08 5.11
CA TYR A 208 -16.17 -0.52 6.12
C TYR A 208 -16.39 0.07 7.52
N VAL A 209 -16.50 1.41 7.63
CA VAL A 209 -16.76 2.09 8.91
C VAL A 209 -18.14 1.72 9.47
N LEU A 210 -19.17 1.62 8.63
CA LEU A 210 -20.52 1.20 9.06
C LEU A 210 -20.52 -0.24 9.61
N ILE A 211 -19.80 -1.16 8.97
CA ILE A 211 -19.66 -2.55 9.46
C ILE A 211 -18.89 -2.59 10.77
N LYS A 212 -17.83 -1.78 10.92
CA LYS A 212 -17.04 -1.70 12.15
C LYS A 212 -17.88 -1.16 13.32
N GLN A 213 -18.63 -0.08 13.11
CA GLN A 213 -19.51 0.50 14.13
C GLN A 213 -20.58 -0.49 14.60
N ARG A 214 -21.19 -1.27 13.70
CA ARG A 214 -22.17 -2.31 14.10
C ARG A 214 -21.57 -3.36 15.03
N LYS A 215 -20.33 -3.81 14.78
CA LYS A 215 -19.66 -4.80 15.64
C LYS A 215 -19.30 -4.27 17.02
N GLU A 216 -19.02 -2.97 17.12
CA GLU A 216 -18.75 -2.33 18.43
C GLU A 216 -20.05 -2.10 19.21
N VAL A 217 -21.19 -1.91 18.54
CA VAL A 217 -22.52 -1.80 19.17
C VAL A 217 -23.08 -3.15 19.61
N GLU A 218 -22.77 -4.26 18.93
CA GLU A 218 -23.18 -5.62 19.35
C GLU A 218 -22.35 -6.21 20.51
N LEU A 219 -21.26 -5.55 20.90
CA LEU A 219 -20.37 -5.95 22.00
C LEU A 219 -20.57 -5.14 23.29
N VAL A 220 -21.55 -4.22 23.31
CA VAL A 220 -21.97 -3.41 24.48
C VAL A 220 -23.39 -3.82 24.87
#